data_AF-A0A521I3P2-F1
#
_entry.id   AF-A0A521I3P2-F1
#
_cell.length_a   1.000
_cell.length_b   1.000
_cell.length_c   1.000
_cell.angle_alpha   90.00
_cell.angle_beta   90.00
_cell.angle_gamma   90.00
#
_symmetry.space_group_name_H-M   'P 1'
#
loop_
_entity.id
_entity.type
_entity.pdbx_description
1 polymer ?
#
loop_
_entity_poly.entity_id
_entity_poly.type
_entity_poly.pdbx_seq_one_letter_code
_entity_poly.pdbx_strand_id
1 'polypeptide(L)' 'RRNVTIQEVGNAAAFMCSDLASGITGEIMYVDGGFNTTALGNPEPA' A
#
# COMPACT_ATOMS: atom_id res chain seq x y z
N ARG A 1 -12.06 1.93 -8.54
CA ARG A 1 -10.98 1.82 -7.52
C ARG A 1 -11.06 3.05 -6.61
N ARG A 2 -11.01 2.92 -5.28
CA ARG A 2 -11.04 4.10 -4.39
C ARG A 2 -9.63 4.55 -4.01
N ASN A 3 -9.48 5.84 -3.72
CA ASN A 3 -8.25 6.36 -3.14
C ASN A 3 -8.11 5.85 -1.69
N VAL A 4 -6.86 5.71 -1.27
CA VAL A 4 -6.50 5.37 0.10
C VAL A 4 -6.75 6.56 1.03
N THR A 5 -7.01 6.27 2.31
CA THR A 5 -7.16 7.28 3.36
C THR A 5 -5.88 7.42 4.18
N ILE A 6 -5.77 8.52 4.93
CA ILE A 6 -4.64 8.73 5.86
C ILE A 6 -4.61 7.67 6.97
N GLN A 7 -5.77 7.14 7.36
CA GLN A 7 -5.85 6.07 8.36
C GLN A 7 -5.23 4.77 7.83
N GLU A 8 -5.42 4.46 6.56
CA GLU A 8 -4.86 3.25 5.93
C GLU A 8 -3.34 3.34 5.81
N VAL A 9 -2.84 4.50 5.38
CA VAL A 9 -1.39 4.77 5.32
C VAL A 9 -0.79 4.76 6.73
N GLY A 10 -1.46 5.40 7.70
CA GLY A 10 -1.02 5.45 9.09
C GLY A 10 -0.94 4.07 9.75
N ASN A 11 -1.92 3.21 9.50
CA ASN A 11 -1.93 1.83 10.02
C ASN A 11 -0.77 1.00 9.44
N ALA A 12 -0.51 1.11 8.14
CA ALA A 12 0.62 0.42 7.51
C ALA A 12 1.97 0.92 8.07
N ALA A 13 2.12 2.23 8.24
CA ALA A 13 3.30 2.81 8.86
C ALA A 13 3.48 2.36 10.32
N ALA A 14 2.39 2.33 11.11
CA ALA A 14 2.42 1.86 12.49
C ALA A 14 2.83 0.39 12.59
N PHE A 15 2.36 -0.47 11.67
CA PHE A 15 2.82 -1.85 11.56
C PHE A 15 4.33 -1.93 11.26
N MET A 16 4.81 -1.21 10.25
CA MET A 16 6.24 -1.21 9.85
C MET A 16 7.17 -0.70 10.96
N CYS A 17 6.70 0.20 11.82
CA CYS A 17 7.46 0.70 12.97
C CYS A 17 7.32 -0.15 14.25
N SER A 18 6.53 -1.23 14.21
CA SER A 18 6.28 -2.09 15.38
C SER A 18 7.16 -3.34 15.38
N ASP A 19 7.25 -4.02 16.53
CA ASP A 19 7.96 -5.30 16.66
C ASP A 19 7.40 -6.40 15.75
N LEU A 20 6.14 -6.27 15.29
CA LEU A 20 5.51 -7.20 14.34
C LEU A 20 6.20 -7.19 12.96
N ALA A 21 6.87 -6.10 12.62
CA ALA A 21 7.64 -5.96 11.39
C ALA A 21 9.15 -6.22 11.59
N SER A 22 9.58 -6.80 12.73
CA SER A 22 10.99 -6.99 13.08
C SER A 22 11.83 -7.76 12.03
N GLY A 23 11.20 -8.57 11.18
CA GLY A 23 11.86 -9.28 10.09
C GLY A 23 11.87 -8.55 8.75
N ILE A 24 11.29 -7.36 8.65
CA ILE A 24 11.11 -6.62 7.39
C ILE A 24 12.13 -5.48 7.33
N THR A 25 13.00 -5.51 6.32
CA THR A 25 14.03 -4.48 6.10
C THR A 25 14.32 -4.33 4.61
N GLY A 26 14.69 -3.13 4.18
CA GLY A 26 15.02 -2.83 2.77
C GLY A 26 13.83 -2.88 1.80
N GLU A 27 12.61 -2.97 2.32
CA GLU A 27 11.39 -3.12 1.51
C GLU A 27 10.66 -1.81 1.23
N ILE A 28 9.96 -1.76 0.09
CA ILE A 28 9.05 -0.67 -0.28
C ILE A 28 7.61 -1.20 -0.22
N MET A 29 6.88 -0.81 0.83
CA MET A 29 5.47 -1.18 0.98
C MET A 29 4.56 -0.18 0.26
N TYR A 30 3.88 -0.62 -0.79
CA TYR A 30 2.88 0.19 -1.48
C TYR A 30 1.54 0.18 -0.74
N VAL A 31 1.02 1.38 -0.45
CA VAL A 31 -0.30 1.59 0.16
C VAL A 31 -1.13 2.49 -0.75
N ASP A 32 -1.57 1.94 -1.87
CA ASP A 32 -2.21 2.70 -2.97
C ASP A 32 -3.44 1.99 -3.55
N GLY A 33 -3.97 0.98 -2.85
CA GLY A 33 -5.05 0.14 -3.34
C GLY A 33 -4.64 -0.79 -4.50
N GLY A 34 -3.34 -1.08 -4.62
CA GLY A 34 -2.72 -1.96 -5.62
C GLY A 34 -2.41 -1.25 -6.95
N PHE A 35 -2.40 0.07 -6.97
CA PHE A 35 -2.20 0.84 -8.20
C PHE A 35 -0.83 0.53 -8.83
N ASN A 36 0.20 0.34 -8.00
CA ASN A 36 1.54 -0.02 -8.43
C ASN A 36 1.63 -1.36 -9.18
N THR A 37 0.70 -2.30 -8.95
CA THR A 37 0.72 -3.62 -9.60
C THR A 37 -0.12 -3.68 -10.88
N THR A 38 -0.89 -2.62 -11.18
CA THR A 38 -1.61 -2.52 -12.44
C THR A 38 -0.75 -1.88 -13.52
N ALA A 39 -0.45 -2.61 -14.59
CA ALA A 39 0.14 -2.03 -15.80
C ALA A 39 -0.95 -1.25 -16.56
N LEU A 40 -0.63 -0.01 -17.01
CA LEU A 40 -1.44 0.88 -17.86
C LEU A 40 -2.95 0.62 -17.75
N GLY A 41 -3.59 1.40 -16.86
CA GLY A 41 -4.98 1.30 -16.46
C GLY A 41 -5.87 0.66 -17.52
N ASN A 42 -6.48 -0.47 -17.16
CA ASN A 42 -7.48 -1.18 -17.94
C ASN A 42 -8.36 -0.16 -18.70
N PRO A 43 -8.25 -0.05 -20.04
CA PRO A 43 -8.95 0.98 -20.82
C PRO A 43 -10.45 0.70 -20.93
N GLU A 44 -10.93 -0.42 -20.39
CA GLU A 44 -12.36 -0.74 -20.39
C GLU A 44 -13.09 0.13 -19.35
N PRO A 45 -14.17 0.83 -19.75
CA PRO A 45 -15.03 1.51 -18.80
C PRO A 45 -15.72 0.45 -17.94
N ALA A 46 -15.75 0.70 -16.62
CA ALA A 46 -16.51 -0.10 -15.67
C ALA A 46 -18.02 -0.02 -15.94
#